data_AF-A0A0C3AU66-F1
#
_entry.id   AF-A0A0C3AU66-F1
#
_cell.length_a   1.000
_cell.length_b   1.000
_cell.length_c   1.000
_cell.angle_alpha   90.00
_cell.angle_beta   90.00
_cell.angle_gamma   90.00
#
_symmetry.space_group_name_H-M   'P 1'
#
loop_
_entity.id
_entity.type
_entity.pdbx_description
1 polymer ?
#
loop_
_entity_poly.entity_id
_entity_poly.type
_entity_poly.pdbx_seq_one_letter_code
_entity_poly.pdbx_strand_id
1 'polypeptide(L)'
;MGGCGKTQLVSCFLLQYPNLYAQTIYVDASSSSSIKFDLQAWARTLGDGHDGAVWEDAIAALSRVPHGEQWILILDNADDPSLDLNQFLPRHSHLTILITSRNRDIGDHGPRSHLELGEMTPEEALAALLQAAQRKLPMDDEEMRRDLGWLAIALVQAGTYCYQLSSTVDGVSEPYTFTQYLSLFRSHRADLLKKAEPSSLDNYQRGVYTTLDLSYKALPQECREFLHFLSPFHYIDIPLAAFAQAAKNAFKDPWYCHPRDDNYETTHLLYKDMEWSEPHLQGIVRNLRSFSLVTASSMNDSLFLQLHPLVQAWCRDMTFTISHSYRRMAIRVVTACGNANIELYRFLLPHM
;
A
#
# COMPACT_ATOMS: atom_id res chain seq x y z
N MET A 1 -1.51 -3.03 2.51
CA MET A 1 -1.13 -2.31 1.27
C MET A 1 -2.35 -1.76 0.52
N GLY A 2 -2.21 -0.68 -0.26
CA GLY A 2 -3.27 -0.20 -1.16
C GLY A 2 -3.42 -1.10 -2.39
N GLY A 3 -4.65 -1.27 -2.89
CA GLY A 3 -4.89 -2.05 -4.13
C GLY A 3 -4.92 -3.58 -3.99
N CYS A 4 -4.86 -4.13 -2.78
CA CYS A 4 -4.98 -5.58 -2.54
C CYS A 4 -6.43 -6.11 -2.45
N GLY A 5 -7.45 -5.28 -2.72
CA GLY A 5 -8.85 -5.73 -2.77
C GLY A 5 -9.60 -5.79 -1.44
N LYS A 6 -9.16 -5.07 -0.39
CA LYS A 6 -9.86 -5.03 0.92
C LYS A 6 -11.34 -4.66 0.79
N THR A 7 -11.66 -3.56 0.12
CA THR A 7 -13.05 -3.10 -0.08
C THR A 7 -13.84 -4.13 -0.90
N GLN A 8 -13.25 -4.69 -1.97
CA GLN A 8 -13.89 -5.73 -2.79
C GLN A 8 -14.17 -7.02 -1.99
N LEU A 9 -13.29 -7.39 -1.06
CA LEU A 9 -13.48 -8.56 -0.20
C LEU A 9 -14.67 -8.35 0.75
N VAL A 10 -14.85 -7.14 1.27
CA VAL A 10 -16.04 -6.78 2.07
C VAL A 10 -17.31 -6.87 1.23
N SER A 11 -17.31 -6.29 0.02
CA SER A 11 -18.45 -6.38 -0.89
C SER A 11 -18.80 -7.84 -1.23
N CYS A 12 -17.79 -8.66 -1.52
CA CYS A 12 -17.97 -10.09 -1.81
C CYS A 12 -18.54 -10.84 -0.61
N PHE A 13 -18.04 -10.56 0.60
CA PHE A 13 -18.56 -11.14 1.84
C PHE A 13 -20.05 -10.82 2.05
N LEU A 14 -20.44 -9.55 1.90
CA LEU A 14 -21.85 -9.15 2.04
C LEU A 14 -22.75 -9.81 0.99
N LEU A 15 -22.28 -9.91 -0.25
CA LEU A 15 -23.01 -10.56 -1.34
C LEU A 15 -23.15 -12.07 -1.13
N GLN A 16 -22.15 -12.72 -0.55
CA GLN A 16 -22.16 -14.15 -0.25
C GLN A 16 -23.09 -14.49 0.92
N TYR A 17 -23.25 -13.56 1.87
CA TYR A 17 -24.04 -13.76 3.09
C TYR A 17 -25.13 -12.69 3.27
N PRO A 18 -26.07 -12.54 2.32
CA PRO A 18 -27.01 -11.42 2.29
C PRO A 18 -28.02 -11.40 3.45
N ASN A 19 -28.24 -12.55 4.10
CA ASN A 19 -29.19 -12.70 5.20
C ASN A 19 -28.51 -12.79 6.58
N LEU A 20 -27.19 -12.64 6.65
CA LEU A 20 -26.45 -12.77 7.92
C LEU A 20 -26.68 -11.57 8.84
N TYR A 21 -26.86 -10.38 8.26
CA TYR A 21 -27.09 -9.15 8.99
C TYR A 21 -28.43 -8.54 8.58
N ALA A 22 -29.23 -8.15 9.57
CA ALA A 22 -30.50 -7.45 9.36
C ALA A 22 -30.28 -6.03 8.81
N GLN A 23 -29.16 -5.39 9.20
CA GLN A 23 -28.77 -4.07 8.74
C GLN A 23 -27.28 -3.99 8.44
N THR A 24 -26.94 -3.32 7.34
CA THR A 24 -25.56 -3.01 6.93
C THR A 24 -25.38 -1.50 6.92
N ILE A 25 -24.48 -1.01 7.77
CA ILE A 25 -24.16 0.40 7.93
C ILE A 25 -22.79 0.61 7.31
N TYR A 26 -22.73 1.34 6.20
CA TYR A 26 -21.49 1.66 5.51
C TYR A 26 -21.09 3.11 5.79
N VAL A 27 -19.83 3.32 6.15
CA VAL A 27 -19.25 4.62 6.50
C VAL A 27 -17.88 4.77 5.87
N ASP A 28 -17.67 5.87 5.15
CA ASP A 28 -16.34 6.30 4.68
C ASP A 28 -15.50 6.81 5.86
N ALA A 29 -14.52 6.01 6.25
CA ALA A 29 -13.58 6.28 7.33
C ALA A 29 -12.31 7.01 6.86
N SER A 30 -12.31 7.59 5.65
CA SER A 30 -11.18 8.37 5.11
C SER A 30 -10.80 9.60 5.94
N SER A 31 -11.74 10.15 6.71
CA SER A 31 -11.49 11.28 7.62
C SER A 31 -12.52 11.35 8.75
N SER A 32 -12.18 12.05 9.84
CA SER A 32 -13.14 12.33 10.93
C SER A 32 -14.41 13.04 10.41
N SER A 33 -14.27 13.94 9.45
CA SER A 33 -15.40 14.63 8.81
C SER A 33 -16.29 13.68 7.99
N SER A 34 -15.69 12.77 7.22
CA SER A 34 -16.44 11.78 6.42
C SER A 34 -17.23 10.85 7.33
N ILE A 35 -16.61 10.34 8.40
CA ILE A 35 -17.27 9.48 9.39
C ILE A 35 -18.47 10.19 10.01
N LYS A 36 -18.28 11.42 10.49
CA LYS A 36 -19.36 12.19 11.10
C LYS A 36 -20.49 12.46 10.13
N PHE A 37 -20.17 12.79 8.88
CA PHE A 37 -21.16 13.04 7.85
C PHE A 37 -22.02 11.79 7.57
N ASP A 38 -21.39 10.64 7.34
CA ASP A 38 -22.10 9.38 7.05
C ASP A 38 -22.89 8.88 8.27
N LEU A 39 -22.30 8.93 9.47
CA LEU A 39 -23.01 8.58 10.70
C LEU A 39 -24.20 9.50 10.96
N GLN A 40 -24.08 10.81 10.69
CA GLN A 40 -25.21 11.72 10.79
C GLN A 40 -26.32 11.37 9.77
N ALA A 41 -25.96 10.94 8.56
CA ALA A 41 -26.94 10.44 7.60
C ALA A 41 -27.65 9.18 8.13
N TRP A 42 -26.89 8.23 8.67
CA TRP A 42 -27.45 7.02 9.29
C TRP A 42 -28.30 7.32 10.53
N ALA A 43 -27.98 8.34 11.33
CA ALA A 43 -28.77 8.73 12.48
C ALA A 43 -30.22 9.10 12.10
N ARG A 44 -30.39 9.75 10.94
CA ARG A 44 -31.72 10.10 10.40
C ARG A 44 -32.52 8.88 9.94
N THR A 45 -31.85 7.80 9.57
CA THR A 45 -32.47 6.56 9.08
C THR A 45 -32.74 5.56 10.20
N LEU A 46 -31.81 5.43 11.16
CA LEU A 46 -31.88 4.47 12.26
C LEU A 46 -32.62 5.00 13.49
N GLY A 47 -32.58 6.32 13.72
CA GLY A 47 -33.27 6.98 14.83
C GLY A 47 -34.68 7.47 14.48
N ASP A 48 -35.23 8.32 15.33
CA ASP A 48 -36.59 8.86 15.18
C ASP A 48 -36.75 9.91 14.05
N GLY A 49 -35.76 10.06 13.17
CA GLY A 49 -35.86 10.83 11.94
C GLY A 49 -35.95 12.35 12.08
N HIS A 50 -35.44 12.95 13.16
CA HIS A 50 -35.52 14.41 13.33
C HIS A 50 -34.40 15.18 12.61
N ASP A 51 -34.74 16.36 12.05
CA ASP A 51 -33.82 17.20 11.27
C ASP A 51 -32.56 17.66 12.04
N GLY A 52 -32.60 17.64 13.37
CA GLY A 52 -31.48 17.99 14.26
C GLY A 52 -30.51 16.84 14.58
N ALA A 53 -30.58 15.70 13.90
CA ALA A 53 -29.75 14.52 14.22
C ALA A 53 -28.26 14.84 14.10
N VAL A 54 -27.47 14.36 15.05
CA VAL A 54 -26.00 14.45 15.08
C VAL A 54 -25.40 13.05 14.93
N TRP A 55 -24.09 12.97 14.65
CA TRP A 55 -23.43 11.68 14.41
C TRP A 55 -23.41 10.78 15.66
N GLU A 56 -23.40 11.37 16.85
CA GLU A 56 -23.50 10.66 18.13
C GLU A 56 -24.82 9.89 18.27
N ASP A 57 -25.90 10.37 17.64
CA ASP A 57 -27.21 9.70 17.67
C ASP A 57 -27.14 8.34 16.94
N ALA A 58 -26.38 8.24 15.85
CA ALA A 58 -26.13 6.97 15.18
C ALA A 58 -25.33 6.01 16.06
N ILE A 59 -24.30 6.49 16.76
CA ILE A 59 -23.54 5.65 17.71
C ILE A 59 -24.45 5.13 18.83
N ALA A 60 -25.36 5.97 19.34
CA ALA A 60 -26.34 5.57 20.33
C ALA A 60 -27.32 4.51 19.79
N ALA A 61 -27.80 4.66 18.55
CA ALA A 61 -28.67 3.69 17.88
C ALA A 61 -27.95 2.35 17.63
N LEU A 62 -26.72 2.38 17.12
CA LEU A 62 -25.88 1.20 16.90
C LEU A 62 -25.53 0.47 18.21
N SER A 63 -25.57 1.17 19.35
CA SER A 63 -25.37 0.58 20.67
C SER A 63 -26.65 -0.05 21.26
N ARG A 64 -27.75 -0.08 20.51
CA ARG A 64 -29.06 -0.62 20.91
C ARG A 64 -29.68 -1.49 19.80
N VAL A 65 -28.89 -2.40 19.22
CA VAL A 65 -29.37 -3.34 18.19
C VAL A 65 -30.57 -4.12 18.72
N PRO A 66 -31.70 -4.20 17.97
CA PRO A 66 -32.88 -4.92 18.41
C PRO A 66 -32.61 -6.39 18.79
N HIS A 67 -33.33 -6.87 19.80
CA HIS A 67 -33.17 -8.25 20.26
C HIS A 67 -33.53 -9.25 19.14
N GLY A 68 -32.61 -10.19 18.86
CA GLY A 68 -32.78 -11.20 17.81
C GLY A 68 -32.22 -10.79 16.45
N GLU A 69 -31.74 -9.55 16.30
CA GLU A 69 -31.06 -9.08 15.10
C GLU A 69 -29.53 -9.13 15.25
N GLN A 70 -28.84 -9.09 14.11
CA GLN A 70 -27.40 -8.91 14.00
C GLN A 70 -27.14 -7.79 13.00
N TRP A 71 -26.39 -6.78 13.38
CA TRP A 71 -26.06 -5.65 12.52
C TRP A 71 -24.56 -5.64 12.19
N ILE A 72 -24.19 -5.00 11.09
CA ILE A 72 -22.78 -4.79 10.73
C ILE A 72 -22.51 -3.30 10.46
N LEU A 73 -21.46 -2.77 11.08
CA LEU A 73 -20.87 -1.46 10.78
C LEU A 73 -19.57 -1.66 10.01
N ILE A 74 -19.49 -1.08 8.82
CA ILE A 74 -18.32 -1.09 7.95
C ILE A 74 -17.70 0.30 7.95
N LEU A 75 -16.45 0.37 8.41
CA LEU A 75 -15.60 1.55 8.35
C LEU A 75 -14.55 1.32 7.25
N ASP A 76 -14.81 1.84 6.05
CA ASP A 76 -13.94 1.63 4.89
C ASP A 76 -12.92 2.76 4.73
N ASN A 77 -11.68 2.47 4.31
CA ASN A 77 -10.60 3.45 4.12
C ASN A 77 -10.14 4.18 5.40
N ALA A 78 -10.15 3.50 6.55
CA ALA A 78 -9.66 4.04 7.81
C ALA A 78 -8.12 4.17 7.85
N ASP A 79 -7.54 4.93 6.92
CA ASP A 79 -6.11 4.89 6.61
C ASP A 79 -5.27 5.90 7.39
N ASP A 80 -5.89 6.97 7.90
CA ASP A 80 -5.18 8.06 8.58
C ASP A 80 -4.71 7.61 9.97
N PRO A 81 -3.39 7.51 10.23
CA PRO A 81 -2.87 7.09 11.53
C PRO A 81 -3.11 8.10 12.65
N SER A 82 -3.45 9.36 12.32
CA SER A 82 -3.79 10.41 13.29
C SER A 82 -5.26 10.41 13.69
N LEU A 83 -6.10 9.65 12.98
CA LEU A 83 -7.52 9.55 13.26
C LEU A 83 -7.75 8.66 14.50
N ASP A 84 -8.26 9.26 15.58
CA ASP A 84 -8.76 8.49 16.71
C ASP A 84 -10.11 7.85 16.36
N LEU A 85 -10.08 6.57 16.01
CA LEU A 85 -11.28 5.80 15.69
C LEU A 85 -12.10 5.45 16.92
N ASN A 86 -11.53 5.43 18.12
CA ASN A 86 -12.21 4.93 19.32
C ASN A 86 -13.51 5.69 19.62
N GLN A 87 -13.56 6.98 19.29
CA GLN A 87 -14.76 7.81 19.46
C GLN A 87 -15.93 7.41 18.54
N PHE A 88 -15.67 6.65 17.48
CA PHE A 88 -16.66 6.21 16.49
C PHE A 88 -17.04 4.73 16.62
N LEU A 89 -16.48 4.01 17.61
CA LEU A 89 -16.74 2.59 17.81
C LEU A 89 -17.87 2.37 18.83
N PRO A 90 -19.10 2.03 18.38
CA PRO A 90 -20.18 1.64 19.29
C PRO A 90 -19.86 0.33 20.00
N ARG A 91 -20.58 0.04 21.09
CA ARG A 91 -20.40 -1.19 21.88
C ARG A 91 -21.71 -1.94 21.99
N HIS A 92 -21.80 -3.07 21.30
CA HIS A 92 -22.94 -3.99 21.42
C HIS A 92 -22.55 -5.42 20.99
N SER A 93 -23.05 -6.45 21.68
CA SER A 93 -22.70 -7.85 21.39
C SER A 93 -23.28 -8.39 20.08
N HIS A 94 -24.33 -7.75 19.57
CA HIS A 94 -25.00 -8.08 18.30
C HIS A 94 -24.59 -7.16 17.14
N LEU A 95 -23.54 -6.36 17.33
CA LEU A 95 -22.99 -5.50 16.29
C LEU A 95 -21.60 -6.02 15.90
N THR A 96 -21.45 -6.40 14.64
CA THR A 96 -20.14 -6.68 14.06
C THR A 96 -19.54 -5.40 13.51
N ILE A 97 -18.30 -5.09 13.86
CA ILE A 97 -17.56 -3.95 13.29
C ILE A 97 -16.48 -4.51 12.37
N LEU A 98 -16.53 -4.11 11.10
CA LEU A 98 -15.54 -4.43 10.09
C LEU A 98 -14.82 -3.15 9.68
N ILE A 99 -13.49 -3.16 9.78
CA ILE A 99 -12.66 -2.01 9.41
C ILE A 99 -11.74 -2.42 8.26
N THR A 100 -11.73 -1.65 7.18
CA THR A 100 -10.70 -1.77 6.14
C THR A 100 -9.69 -0.63 6.28
N SER A 101 -8.41 -0.97 6.18
CA SER A 101 -7.35 0.03 6.31
C SER A 101 -6.04 -0.41 5.66
N ARG A 102 -5.28 0.55 5.15
CA ARG A 102 -3.85 0.44 4.79
C ARG A 102 -2.96 0.64 6.01
N ASN A 103 -3.46 1.23 7.08
CA ASN A 103 -2.73 1.36 8.34
C ASN A 103 -2.77 0.04 9.10
N ARG A 104 -1.59 -0.60 9.19
CA ARG A 104 -1.44 -1.87 9.89
C ARG A 104 -1.71 -1.75 11.39
N ASP A 105 -1.45 -0.59 11.97
CA ASP A 105 -1.61 -0.33 13.41
C ASP A 105 -3.10 -0.42 13.82
N ILE A 106 -4.05 -0.32 12.88
CA ILE A 106 -5.48 -0.57 13.16
C ILE A 106 -5.74 -2.01 13.63
N GLY A 107 -4.85 -2.96 13.30
CA GLY A 107 -4.94 -4.33 13.81
C GLY A 107 -4.96 -4.42 15.33
N ASP A 108 -4.44 -3.41 16.05
CA ASP A 108 -4.44 -3.36 17.50
C ASP A 108 -5.85 -3.26 18.11
N HIS A 109 -6.85 -2.79 17.35
CA HIS A 109 -8.26 -2.77 17.78
C HIS A 109 -8.89 -4.18 17.80
N GLY A 110 -8.30 -5.15 17.10
CA GLY A 110 -8.77 -6.52 17.04
C GLY A 110 -7.64 -7.53 16.80
N PRO A 111 -6.71 -7.75 17.75
CA PRO A 111 -5.49 -8.52 17.51
C PRO A 111 -5.75 -9.99 17.13
N ARG A 112 -6.91 -10.53 17.50
CA ARG A 112 -7.33 -11.92 17.20
C ARG A 112 -8.21 -12.05 15.95
N SER A 113 -8.64 -10.93 15.38
CA SER A 113 -9.56 -10.84 14.24
C SER A 113 -8.98 -10.01 13.09
N HIS A 114 -7.68 -9.70 13.14
CA HIS A 114 -6.97 -8.98 12.11
C HIS A 114 -6.60 -9.91 10.95
N LEU A 115 -6.95 -9.50 9.73
CA LEU A 115 -6.58 -10.18 8.49
C LEU A 115 -5.67 -9.27 7.66
N GLU A 116 -4.40 -9.63 7.55
CA GLU A 116 -3.44 -8.89 6.73
C GLU A 116 -3.55 -9.33 5.26
N LEU A 117 -3.97 -8.41 4.39
CA LEU A 117 -4.02 -8.63 2.95
C LEU A 117 -2.82 -7.97 2.26
N GLY A 118 -2.02 -8.79 1.59
CA GLY A 118 -0.82 -8.40 0.85
C GLY A 118 -0.90 -8.72 -0.63
N GLU A 119 0.21 -9.22 -1.16
CA GLU A 119 0.31 -9.77 -2.52
C GLU A 119 -0.54 -11.04 -2.65
N MET A 120 -1.11 -11.26 -3.82
CA MET A 120 -1.77 -12.53 -4.14
C MET A 120 -0.74 -13.65 -4.28
N THR A 121 -1.14 -14.87 -3.95
CA THR A 121 -0.39 -16.06 -4.35
C THR A 121 -0.33 -16.15 -5.89
N PRO A 122 0.67 -16.83 -6.48
CA PRO A 122 0.74 -17.02 -7.93
C PRO A 122 -0.57 -17.56 -8.53
N GLU A 123 -1.24 -18.48 -7.83
CA GLU A 123 -2.49 -19.10 -8.25
C GLU A 123 -3.66 -18.10 -8.23
N GLU A 124 -3.81 -17.33 -7.15
CA GLU A 124 -4.81 -16.25 -7.05
C GLU A 124 -4.56 -15.16 -8.10
N ALA A 125 -3.30 -14.79 -8.30
CA ALA A 125 -2.91 -13.78 -9.27
C ALA A 125 -3.27 -14.18 -10.70
N LEU A 126 -2.99 -15.43 -11.07
CA LEU A 126 -3.36 -15.99 -12.36
C LEU A 126 -4.88 -16.03 -12.55
N ALA A 127 -5.61 -16.49 -11.54
CA ALA A 127 -7.06 -16.54 -11.58
C ALA A 127 -7.68 -15.13 -11.77
N ALA A 128 -7.21 -14.15 -11.01
CA ALA A 128 -7.67 -12.76 -11.12
C ALA A 128 -7.37 -12.16 -12.51
N LEU A 129 -6.16 -12.39 -13.02
CA LEU A 129 -5.73 -11.91 -14.33
C LEU A 129 -6.58 -12.51 -15.47
N LEU A 130 -6.80 -13.82 -15.45
CA LEU A 130 -7.62 -14.53 -16.44
C LEU A 130 -9.08 -14.08 -16.41
N GLN A 131 -9.63 -13.92 -15.20
CA GLN A 131 -10.99 -13.45 -15.03
C GLN A 131 -11.15 -12.03 -15.58
N ALA A 132 -10.22 -11.13 -15.28
CA ALA A 132 -10.24 -9.76 -15.79
C ALA A 132 -10.06 -9.69 -17.31
N ALA A 133 -9.27 -10.60 -17.90
CA ALA A 133 -9.09 -10.72 -19.35
C ALA A 133 -10.21 -11.49 -20.06
N GLN A 134 -11.16 -12.06 -19.31
CA GLN A 134 -12.18 -13.00 -19.80
C GLN A 134 -11.60 -14.19 -20.59
N ARG A 135 -10.46 -14.72 -20.12
CA ARG A 135 -9.75 -15.85 -20.73
C ARG A 135 -9.84 -17.10 -19.86
N LYS A 136 -9.62 -18.26 -20.49
CA LYS A 136 -9.49 -19.55 -19.81
C LYS A 136 -8.10 -20.13 -20.04
N LEU A 137 -7.69 -21.03 -19.16
CA LEU A 137 -6.47 -21.83 -19.35
C LEU A 137 -6.56 -22.72 -20.59
N PRO A 138 -5.41 -23.13 -21.17
CA PRO A 138 -4.04 -22.81 -20.74
C PRO A 138 -3.56 -21.44 -21.23
N MET A 139 -2.65 -20.82 -20.48
CA MET A 139 -1.81 -19.72 -20.96
C MET A 139 -0.35 -20.16 -20.96
N ASP A 140 0.45 -19.52 -21.80
CA ASP A 140 1.88 -19.79 -21.84
C ASP A 140 2.53 -19.28 -20.55
N ASP A 141 3.38 -20.09 -19.91
CA ASP A 141 3.99 -19.76 -18.60
C ASP A 141 4.84 -18.48 -18.66
N GLU A 142 5.36 -18.15 -19.85
CA GLU A 142 6.13 -16.93 -20.13
C GLU A 142 5.32 -15.63 -19.97
N GLU A 143 3.98 -15.71 -20.04
CA GLU A 143 3.08 -14.56 -19.89
C GLU A 143 2.90 -14.14 -18.42
N MET A 144 3.17 -15.05 -17.46
CA MET A 144 2.99 -14.80 -16.03
C MET A 144 4.27 -14.25 -15.40
N ARG A 145 4.61 -12.99 -15.70
CA ARG A 145 5.80 -12.34 -15.14
C ARG A 145 5.49 -11.64 -13.82
N ARG A 146 6.45 -11.71 -12.88
CA ARG A 146 6.48 -10.99 -11.59
C ARG A 146 6.42 -9.46 -11.70
N ASP A 147 6.50 -8.91 -12.92
CA ASP A 147 6.62 -7.48 -13.20
C ASP A 147 5.42 -6.64 -12.68
N LEU A 148 4.25 -7.26 -12.44
CA LEU A 148 3.07 -6.61 -11.84
C LEU A 148 2.99 -6.71 -10.31
N GLY A 149 3.98 -7.34 -9.67
CA GLY A 149 4.08 -7.45 -8.21
C GLY A 149 2.93 -8.21 -7.54
N TRP A 150 2.18 -9.02 -8.30
CA TRP A 150 1.06 -9.82 -7.78
C TRP A 150 0.00 -9.03 -7.00
N LEU A 151 -0.14 -7.74 -7.31
CA LEU A 151 -1.11 -6.88 -6.67
C LEU A 151 -2.43 -6.93 -7.42
N ALA A 152 -3.52 -7.23 -6.71
CA ALA A 152 -4.85 -7.42 -7.29
C ALA A 152 -5.25 -6.34 -8.29
N ILE A 153 -5.11 -5.06 -7.92
CA ILE A 153 -5.46 -3.93 -8.79
C ILE A 153 -4.61 -3.87 -10.08
N ALA A 154 -3.32 -4.21 -10.02
CA ALA A 154 -2.42 -4.18 -11.17
C ALA A 154 -2.75 -5.32 -12.14
N LEU A 155 -3.07 -6.50 -11.59
CA LEU A 155 -3.47 -7.69 -12.35
C LEU A 155 -4.82 -7.47 -13.05
N VAL A 156 -5.82 -6.95 -12.32
CA VAL A 156 -7.13 -6.64 -12.91
C VAL A 156 -6.97 -5.61 -14.01
N GLN A 157 -6.20 -4.55 -13.79
CA GLN A 157 -5.94 -3.54 -14.82
C GLN A 157 -5.27 -4.14 -16.06
N ALA A 158 -4.24 -4.97 -15.90
CA ALA A 158 -3.58 -5.63 -17.02
C ALA A 158 -4.53 -6.56 -17.79
N GLY A 159 -5.32 -7.36 -17.09
CA GLY A 159 -6.30 -8.26 -17.70
C GLY A 159 -7.37 -7.50 -18.47
N THR A 160 -7.96 -6.47 -17.86
CA THR A 160 -8.97 -5.63 -18.49
C THR A 160 -8.42 -4.92 -19.74
N TYR A 161 -7.20 -4.40 -19.68
CA TYR A 161 -6.55 -3.78 -20.84
C TYR A 161 -6.39 -4.77 -22.00
N CYS A 162 -5.90 -5.99 -21.70
CA CYS A 162 -5.78 -7.06 -22.70
C CYS A 162 -7.14 -7.43 -23.30
N TYR A 163 -8.20 -7.47 -22.50
CA TYR A 163 -9.55 -7.74 -22.99
C TYR A 163 -10.07 -6.61 -23.91
N GLN A 164 -9.89 -5.35 -23.51
CA GLN A 164 -10.37 -4.19 -24.28
C GLN A 164 -9.66 -4.06 -25.64
N LEU A 165 -8.39 -4.46 -25.74
CA LEU A 165 -7.63 -4.42 -26.99
C LEU A 165 -7.67 -5.72 -27.80
N SER A 166 -8.24 -6.79 -27.25
CA SER A 166 -8.56 -7.98 -28.03
C SER A 166 -9.57 -7.62 -29.12
N SER A 167 -9.38 -8.16 -30.33
CA SER A 167 -10.28 -7.99 -31.46
C SER A 167 -10.94 -9.31 -31.83
N THR A 168 -12.05 -9.21 -32.56
CA THR A 168 -12.67 -10.35 -33.23
C THR A 168 -12.81 -9.99 -34.70
N VAL A 169 -12.15 -10.75 -35.57
CA VAL A 169 -12.18 -10.56 -37.02
C VAL A 169 -12.74 -11.85 -37.62
N ASP A 170 -13.81 -11.73 -38.41
CA ASP A 170 -14.48 -12.87 -39.07
C ASP A 170 -14.87 -14.03 -38.13
N GLY A 171 -15.27 -13.69 -36.90
CA GLY A 171 -15.65 -14.67 -35.87
C GLY A 171 -14.47 -15.37 -35.19
N VAL A 172 -13.23 -15.05 -35.58
CA VAL A 172 -12.00 -15.50 -34.92
C VAL A 172 -11.57 -14.44 -33.92
N SER A 173 -11.43 -14.83 -32.65
CA SER A 173 -10.91 -13.94 -31.62
C SER A 173 -9.39 -13.87 -31.72
N GLU A 174 -8.87 -12.66 -31.89
CA GLU A 174 -7.44 -12.35 -31.86
C GLU A 174 -7.11 -11.68 -30.51
N PRO A 175 -6.49 -12.41 -29.57
CA PRO A 175 -6.22 -11.86 -28.25
C PRO A 175 -5.05 -10.87 -28.27
N TYR A 176 -5.21 -9.71 -27.63
CA TYR A 176 -4.06 -8.90 -27.25
C TYR A 176 -3.31 -9.60 -26.11
N THR A 177 -2.11 -10.08 -26.37
CA THR A 177 -1.43 -11.01 -25.45
C THR A 177 -0.86 -10.30 -24.23
N PHE A 178 -0.66 -11.04 -23.14
CA PHE A 178 -0.01 -10.45 -21.95
C PHE A 178 1.44 -10.10 -22.23
N THR A 179 2.11 -10.84 -23.11
CA THR A 179 3.44 -10.49 -23.60
C THR A 179 3.46 -9.12 -24.28
N GLN A 180 2.46 -8.82 -25.13
CA GLN A 180 2.32 -7.50 -25.76
C GLN A 180 2.09 -6.41 -24.71
N TYR A 181 1.20 -6.66 -23.74
CA TYR A 181 0.97 -5.74 -22.64
C TYR A 181 2.24 -5.47 -21.83
N LEU A 182 2.99 -6.51 -21.45
CA LEU A 182 4.21 -6.37 -20.65
C LEU A 182 5.31 -5.60 -21.40
N SER A 183 5.40 -5.78 -22.72
CA SER A 183 6.29 -4.98 -23.57
C SER A 183 5.93 -3.49 -23.51
N LEU A 184 4.65 -3.15 -23.63
CA LEU A 184 4.16 -1.78 -23.50
C LEU A 184 4.38 -1.23 -22.08
N PHE A 185 4.10 -2.05 -21.07
CA PHE A 185 4.21 -1.74 -19.65
C PHE A 185 5.63 -1.33 -19.27
N ARG A 186 6.66 -2.00 -19.80
CA ARG A 186 8.06 -1.67 -19.50
C ARG A 186 8.45 -0.25 -19.94
N SER A 187 7.87 0.22 -21.03
CA SER A 187 8.20 1.53 -21.62
C SER A 187 7.25 2.64 -21.17
N HIS A 188 6.01 2.32 -20.78
CA HIS A 188 4.96 3.29 -20.47
C HIS A 188 4.28 3.03 -19.12
N ARG A 189 5.00 2.40 -18.17
CA ARG A 189 4.48 1.96 -16.86
C ARG A 189 3.69 3.06 -16.16
N ALA A 190 4.30 4.24 -16.02
CA ALA A 190 3.73 5.33 -15.26
C ALA A 190 2.40 5.82 -15.83
N ASP A 191 2.28 5.89 -17.15
CA ASP A 191 1.05 6.31 -17.82
C ASP A 191 -0.05 5.27 -17.69
N LEU A 192 0.31 3.99 -17.81
CA LEU A 192 -0.64 2.89 -17.61
C LEU A 192 -1.14 2.85 -16.18
N LEU A 193 -0.25 2.82 -15.18
CA LEU A 193 -0.63 2.68 -13.77
C LEU A 193 -1.29 3.93 -13.16
N LYS A 194 -1.20 5.10 -13.81
CA LYS A 194 -1.94 6.31 -13.43
C LYS A 194 -3.38 6.34 -13.96
N LYS A 195 -3.62 5.75 -15.13
CA LYS A 195 -4.97 5.74 -15.73
C LYS A 195 -5.90 4.90 -14.85
N ALA A 196 -7.03 5.50 -14.48
CA ALA A 196 -8.14 4.78 -13.90
C ALA A 196 -8.89 4.05 -15.02
N GLU A 197 -9.22 2.78 -14.82
CA GLU A 197 -10.11 2.06 -15.73
C GLU A 197 -11.53 2.66 -15.64
N PRO A 198 -12.22 2.91 -16.77
CA PRO A 198 -13.58 3.48 -16.76
C PRO A 198 -14.66 2.56 -16.16
N SER A 199 -14.36 1.29 -15.92
CA SER A 199 -15.35 0.23 -15.69
C SER A 199 -15.12 -0.56 -14.39
N SER A 200 -14.80 0.10 -13.28
CA SER A 200 -14.94 -0.54 -11.96
C SER A 200 -16.42 -0.50 -11.54
N LEU A 201 -16.99 -1.66 -11.21
CA LEU A 201 -18.38 -1.82 -10.75
C LEU A 201 -18.70 -1.00 -9.48
N ASP A 202 -17.66 -0.74 -8.70
CA ASP A 202 -17.67 0.20 -7.59
C ASP A 202 -17.03 1.49 -8.11
N ASN A 203 -17.54 2.69 -7.82
CA ASN A 203 -16.99 4.00 -8.27
C ASN A 203 -15.50 4.28 -7.91
N TYR A 204 -14.74 3.26 -7.50
CA TYR A 204 -13.30 3.23 -7.28
C TYR A 204 -12.49 3.37 -8.59
N GLN A 205 -12.54 4.56 -9.19
CA GLN A 205 -11.79 4.93 -10.39
C GLN A 205 -10.36 5.38 -10.05
N ARG A 206 -9.56 4.51 -9.41
CA ARG A 206 -8.17 4.85 -9.07
C ARG A 206 -7.21 3.80 -9.61
N GLY A 207 -6.28 4.22 -10.46
CA GLY A 207 -5.13 3.40 -10.84
C GLY A 207 -4.21 3.13 -9.65
N VAL A 208 -3.26 2.22 -9.84
CA VAL A 208 -2.30 1.83 -8.80
C VAL A 208 -1.49 3.04 -8.31
N TYR A 209 -0.97 3.85 -9.22
CA TYR A 209 -0.15 5.01 -8.90
C TYR A 209 -0.97 6.10 -8.20
N THR A 210 -2.24 6.27 -8.55
CA THR A 210 -3.15 7.22 -7.87
C THR A 210 -3.34 6.85 -6.40
N THR A 211 -3.41 5.56 -6.08
CA THR A 211 -3.53 5.11 -4.68
C THR A 211 -2.25 5.38 -3.88
N LEU A 212 -1.08 5.23 -4.51
CA LEU A 212 0.22 5.55 -3.91
C LEU A 212 0.41 7.06 -3.73
N ASP A 213 0.01 7.87 -4.71
CA ASP A 213 0.06 9.34 -4.65
C ASP A 213 -0.71 9.88 -3.43
N LEU A 214 -1.85 9.26 -3.09
CA LEU A 214 -2.64 9.65 -1.91
C LEU A 214 -1.91 9.33 -0.60
N SER A 215 -1.34 8.13 -0.46
CA SER A 215 -0.51 7.79 0.71
C SER A 215 0.67 8.77 0.84
N TYR A 216 1.34 9.07 -0.27
CA TYR A 216 2.53 9.91 -0.28
C TYR A 216 2.25 11.38 0.09
N LYS A 217 1.10 11.93 -0.34
CA LYS A 217 0.70 13.29 0.03
C LYS A 217 0.47 13.46 1.53
N ALA A 218 0.05 12.40 2.21
CA ALA A 218 -0.18 12.40 3.66
C ALA A 218 1.12 12.26 4.49
N LEU A 219 2.23 11.85 3.88
CA LEU A 219 3.50 11.68 4.59
C LEU A 219 4.14 13.03 4.98
N PRO A 220 4.87 13.09 6.10
CA PRO A 220 5.84 14.16 6.35
C PRO A 220 6.94 14.20 5.29
N GLN A 221 7.58 15.38 5.10
CA GLN A 221 8.63 15.57 4.09
C GLN A 221 9.80 14.58 4.26
N GLU A 222 10.31 14.40 5.47
CA GLU A 222 11.41 13.48 5.76
C GLU A 222 11.06 12.02 5.39
N CYS A 223 9.81 11.61 5.62
CA CYS A 223 9.36 10.27 5.24
C CYS A 223 9.34 10.10 3.72
N ARG A 224 8.92 11.14 2.98
CA ARG A 224 8.98 11.15 1.51
C ARG A 224 10.40 11.03 1.00
N GLU A 225 11.33 11.80 1.57
CA GLU A 225 12.75 11.76 1.19
C GLU A 225 13.36 10.39 1.49
N PHE A 226 13.04 9.79 2.64
CA PHE A 226 13.54 8.47 3.00
C PHE A 226 12.99 7.37 2.08
N LEU A 227 11.71 7.47 1.70
CA LEU A 227 11.13 6.54 0.72
C LEU A 227 11.86 6.60 -0.62
N HIS A 228 12.16 7.80 -1.12
CA HIS A 228 12.95 7.96 -2.33
C HIS A 228 14.39 7.51 -2.17
N PHE A 229 14.97 7.68 -0.99
CA PHE A 229 16.30 7.18 -0.66
C PHE A 229 16.37 5.63 -0.63
N LEU A 230 15.30 4.93 -0.22
CA LEU A 230 15.22 3.48 -0.33
C LEU A 230 15.06 3.00 -1.78
N SER A 231 14.46 3.81 -2.65
CA SER A 231 14.12 3.40 -4.02
C SER A 231 15.27 2.86 -4.87
N PRO A 232 16.56 3.29 -4.76
CA PRO A 232 17.65 2.77 -5.58
C PRO A 232 18.18 1.41 -5.12
N PHE A 233 17.93 1.01 -3.88
CA PHE A 233 18.31 -0.31 -3.36
C PHE A 233 17.52 -1.42 -4.08
N HIS A 234 17.95 -2.67 -3.96
CA HIS A 234 17.03 -3.80 -4.21
C HIS A 234 15.80 -3.70 -3.31
N TYR A 235 14.63 -4.11 -3.81
CA TYR A 235 13.33 -3.87 -3.14
C TYR A 235 13.08 -4.77 -1.93
N ILE A 236 13.85 -5.84 -1.73
CA ILE A 236 13.84 -6.67 -0.52
C ILE A 236 15.17 -6.63 0.22
N ASP A 237 15.10 -6.97 1.49
CA ASP A 237 16.23 -7.24 2.38
C ASP A 237 17.21 -6.07 2.56
N ILE A 238 16.69 -4.83 2.54
CA ILE A 238 17.49 -3.62 2.79
C ILE A 238 17.85 -3.57 4.30
N PRO A 239 19.12 -3.78 4.70
CA PRO A 239 19.46 -3.89 6.12
C PRO A 239 19.44 -2.51 6.80
N LEU A 240 18.59 -2.33 7.81
CA LEU A 240 18.50 -1.07 8.56
C LEU A 240 19.84 -0.71 9.22
N ALA A 241 20.59 -1.73 9.65
CA ALA A 241 21.93 -1.59 10.23
C ALA A 241 22.95 -0.94 9.27
N ALA A 242 22.74 -0.99 7.95
CA ALA A 242 23.64 -0.34 7.01
C ALA A 242 23.58 1.18 7.09
N PHE A 243 22.41 1.77 7.37
CA PHE A 243 22.30 3.21 7.56
C PHE A 243 23.07 3.66 8.81
N ALA A 244 22.95 2.90 9.90
CA ALA A 244 23.70 3.15 11.14
C ALA A 244 25.21 3.01 10.93
N GLN A 245 25.64 1.95 10.23
CA GLN A 245 27.05 1.71 9.96
C GLN A 245 27.65 2.76 9.01
N ALA A 246 26.91 3.16 7.97
CA ALA A 246 27.31 4.24 7.09
C ALA A 246 27.45 5.56 7.84
N ALA A 247 26.53 5.87 8.76
CA ALA A 247 26.62 7.05 9.61
C ALA A 247 27.85 7.04 10.53
N LYS A 248 28.16 5.90 11.18
CA LYS A 248 29.40 5.73 11.96
C LYS A 248 30.66 6.00 11.14
N ASN A 249 30.62 5.62 9.86
CA ASN A 249 31.71 5.85 8.92
C ASN A 249 31.65 7.24 8.25
N ALA A 250 30.79 8.13 8.73
CA ALA A 250 30.53 9.47 8.16
C ALA A 250 30.24 9.43 6.65
N PHE A 251 29.62 8.35 6.18
CA PHE A 251 29.33 8.07 4.76
C PHE A 251 30.58 8.16 3.86
N LYS A 252 31.77 7.91 4.43
CA LYS A 252 33.03 7.89 3.70
C LYS A 252 33.14 6.57 2.95
N ASP A 253 33.23 6.69 1.64
CA ASP A 253 33.67 5.62 0.75
C ASP A 253 35.19 5.37 0.92
N PRO A 254 35.59 4.17 1.36
CA PRO A 254 37.00 3.83 1.55
C PRO A 254 37.79 3.63 0.24
N TRP A 255 37.12 3.40 -0.90
CA TRP A 255 37.75 3.00 -2.15
C TRP A 255 37.54 3.99 -3.32
N TYR A 256 37.01 5.18 -3.05
CA TYR A 256 36.71 6.22 -4.06
C TYR A 256 35.88 5.70 -5.25
N CYS A 257 34.88 4.86 -4.98
CA CYS A 257 34.00 4.30 -6.02
C CYS A 257 33.11 5.34 -6.70
N HIS A 258 32.89 6.52 -6.11
CA HIS A 258 32.08 7.59 -6.71
C HIS A 258 32.66 9.01 -6.46
N PRO A 259 32.67 9.90 -7.48
CA PRO A 259 33.08 11.30 -7.31
C PRO A 259 32.26 12.04 -6.23
N ARG A 260 32.95 12.80 -5.38
CA ARG A 260 32.34 13.62 -4.33
C ARG A 260 32.29 15.07 -4.77
N ASP A 261 31.13 15.67 -4.57
CA ASP A 261 30.95 17.13 -4.66
C ASP A 261 31.04 17.66 -3.22
N ASP A 262 31.55 18.87 -3.03
CA ASP A 262 31.80 19.44 -1.68
C ASP A 262 30.50 19.72 -0.91
N ASN A 263 29.36 19.78 -1.61
CA ASN A 263 28.04 19.94 -0.98
C ASN A 263 27.56 18.62 -0.35
N TYR A 264 27.64 18.58 0.98
CA TYR A 264 27.26 17.50 1.90
C TYR A 264 25.73 17.28 2.04
N GLU A 265 24.91 17.87 1.17
CA GLU A 265 23.49 18.17 1.40
C GLU A 265 22.53 16.98 1.58
N THR A 266 22.97 15.74 1.46
CA THR A 266 22.05 14.60 1.31
C THR A 266 22.03 13.63 2.48
N THR A 267 22.97 13.70 3.43
CA THR A 267 22.94 12.81 4.61
C THR A 267 22.17 13.34 5.79
N HIS A 268 21.75 14.62 5.78
CA HIS A 268 21.02 15.25 6.88
C HIS A 268 19.73 14.53 7.27
N LEU A 269 19.08 13.86 6.32
CA LEU A 269 17.86 13.07 6.54
C LEU A 269 18.00 12.00 7.64
N LEU A 270 19.21 11.51 7.88
CA LEU A 270 19.49 10.49 8.89
C LEU A 270 19.99 11.09 10.21
N TYR A 271 20.12 12.40 10.30
CA TYR A 271 20.68 13.11 11.44
C TYR A 271 19.59 13.92 12.13
N LYS A 272 19.62 13.92 13.45
CA LYS A 272 18.84 14.82 14.29
C LYS A 272 19.82 15.59 15.15
N ASP A 273 19.67 16.91 15.22
CA ASP A 273 20.59 17.79 15.96
C ASP A 273 22.07 17.61 15.56
N MET A 274 22.31 17.39 14.27
CA MET A 274 23.64 17.15 13.67
C MET A 274 24.33 15.82 14.09
N GLU A 275 23.60 14.89 14.71
CA GLU A 275 24.09 13.55 15.03
C GLU A 275 23.18 12.44 14.50
N TRP A 276 23.75 11.26 14.24
CA TRP A 276 22.96 10.07 13.90
C TRP A 276 21.98 9.72 15.02
N SER A 277 20.72 9.44 14.66
CA SER A 277 19.69 9.05 15.61
C SER A 277 18.91 7.84 15.11
N GLU A 278 19.20 6.67 15.68
CA GLU A 278 18.45 5.46 15.38
C GLU A 278 16.95 5.56 15.73
N PRO A 279 16.54 6.12 16.89
CA PRO A 279 15.12 6.33 17.18
C PRO A 279 14.42 7.23 16.16
N HIS A 280 15.11 8.23 15.61
CA HIS A 280 14.57 9.09 14.56
C HIS A 280 14.30 8.30 13.28
N LEU A 281 15.27 7.50 12.83
CA LEU A 281 15.08 6.62 11.67
C LEU A 281 13.96 5.60 11.89
N GLN A 282 13.88 4.99 13.07
CA GLN A 282 12.80 4.08 13.42
C GLN A 282 11.43 4.78 13.39
N GLY A 283 11.36 6.05 13.80
CA GLY A 283 10.17 6.90 13.66
C GLY A 283 9.74 7.10 12.21
N ILE A 284 10.71 7.39 11.31
CA ILE A 284 10.46 7.49 9.86
C ILE A 284 9.94 6.16 9.30
N VAL A 285 10.62 5.05 9.64
CA VAL A 285 10.22 3.71 9.19
C VAL A 285 8.82 3.36 9.70
N ARG A 286 8.49 3.68 10.96
CA ARG A 286 7.15 3.46 11.53
C ARG A 286 6.09 4.22 10.75
N ASN A 287 6.34 5.48 10.40
CA ASN A 287 5.42 6.28 9.60
C ASN A 287 5.22 5.68 8.19
N LEU A 288 6.29 5.29 7.50
CA LEU A 288 6.17 4.62 6.20
C LEU A 288 5.39 3.29 6.28
N ARG A 289 5.55 2.55 7.38
CA ARG A 289 4.80 1.31 7.66
C ARG A 289 3.33 1.56 7.92
N SER A 290 2.95 2.64 8.61
CA SER A 290 1.54 3.00 8.85
C SER A 290 0.80 3.37 7.57
N PHE A 291 1.50 3.67 6.48
CA PHE A 291 0.91 3.86 5.16
C PHE A 291 1.05 2.64 4.23
N SER A 292 1.54 1.50 4.74
CA SER A 292 1.87 0.29 3.96
C SER A 292 2.81 0.54 2.77
N LEU A 293 3.71 1.53 2.85
CA LEU A 293 4.67 1.82 1.78
C LEU A 293 5.97 1.03 1.94
N VAL A 294 6.30 0.69 3.19
CA VAL A 294 7.45 -0.14 3.56
C VAL A 294 6.94 -1.25 4.48
N THR A 295 7.47 -2.45 4.35
CA THR A 295 7.36 -3.52 5.34
C THR A 295 8.72 -3.74 6.00
N ALA A 296 8.71 -4.31 7.21
CA ALA A 296 9.92 -4.65 7.93
C ALA A 296 9.86 -6.10 8.37
N SER A 297 10.96 -6.81 8.17
CA SER A 297 11.19 -8.17 8.68
C SER A 297 12.35 -8.15 9.66
N SER A 298 12.39 -9.15 10.53
CA SER A 298 13.50 -9.37 11.45
C SER A 298 14.12 -10.73 11.16
N MET A 299 15.43 -10.76 10.94
CA MET A 299 16.20 -11.99 10.77
C MET A 299 17.50 -11.85 11.57
N ASN A 300 17.83 -12.84 12.42
CA ASN A 300 19.05 -12.83 13.24
C ASN A 300 19.25 -11.51 14.01
N ASP A 301 18.22 -11.06 14.73
CA ASP A 301 18.20 -9.80 15.49
C ASP A 301 18.50 -8.52 14.66
N SER A 302 18.44 -8.62 13.33
CA SER A 302 18.62 -7.52 12.40
C SER A 302 17.32 -7.19 11.69
N LEU A 303 17.01 -5.88 11.62
CA LEU A 303 15.85 -5.38 10.90
C LEU A 303 16.17 -5.15 9.43
N PHE A 304 15.28 -5.63 8.57
CA PHE A 304 15.36 -5.47 7.13
C PHE A 304 14.10 -4.76 6.62
N LEU A 305 14.29 -3.78 5.76
CA LEU A 305 13.22 -3.06 5.10
C LEU A 305 12.94 -3.68 3.74
N GLN A 306 11.68 -3.66 3.35
CA GLN A 306 11.22 -4.16 2.05
C GLN A 306 10.20 -3.17 1.48
N LEU A 307 10.30 -2.93 0.17
CA LEU A 307 9.37 -2.18 -0.65
C LEU A 307 8.63 -3.16 -1.54
N HIS A 308 7.34 -2.96 -1.73
CA HIS A 308 6.65 -3.65 -2.82
C HIS A 308 7.24 -3.19 -4.17
N PRO A 309 7.44 -4.08 -5.17
CA PRO A 309 8.05 -3.71 -6.46
C PRO A 309 7.39 -2.51 -7.15
N LEU A 310 6.05 -2.44 -7.11
CA LEU A 310 5.30 -1.29 -7.66
C LEU A 310 5.48 0.01 -6.86
N VAL A 311 5.71 -0.05 -5.54
CA VAL A 311 6.02 1.15 -4.74
C VAL A 311 7.40 1.67 -5.12
N GLN A 312 8.38 0.78 -5.27
CA GLN A 312 9.71 1.14 -5.75
C GLN A 312 9.67 1.73 -7.16
N ALA A 313 8.98 1.07 -8.10
CA ALA A 313 8.85 1.53 -9.48
C ALA A 313 8.18 2.92 -9.53
N TRP A 314 7.12 3.12 -8.76
CA TRP A 314 6.44 4.41 -8.63
C TRP A 314 7.38 5.52 -8.11
N CYS A 315 8.19 5.24 -7.08
CA CYS A 315 9.17 6.22 -6.57
C CYS A 315 10.16 6.63 -7.66
N ARG A 316 10.68 5.65 -8.42
CA ARG A 316 11.65 5.87 -9.51
C ARG A 316 11.04 6.64 -10.68
N ASP A 317 9.76 6.45 -10.95
CA ASP A 317 9.03 7.12 -12.03
C ASP A 317 8.65 8.58 -11.69
N MET A 318 8.70 8.98 -10.41
CA MET A 318 8.16 10.28 -9.96
C MET A 318 8.98 11.50 -10.39
N THR A 319 10.32 11.44 -10.44
CA THR A 319 11.16 12.55 -10.94
C THR A 319 12.59 12.14 -11.31
N PHE A 320 13.04 12.51 -12.51
CA PHE A 320 14.39 12.18 -13.02
C PHE A 320 15.53 12.97 -12.34
N THR A 321 15.28 14.23 -11.97
CA THR A 321 16.29 15.15 -11.42
C THR A 321 16.62 14.85 -9.95
N ILE A 322 15.60 14.47 -9.16
CA ILE A 322 15.76 14.10 -7.74
C ILE A 322 16.30 12.67 -7.60
N SER A 323 16.06 11.79 -8.58
CA SER A 323 16.56 10.41 -8.60
C SER A 323 18.10 10.30 -8.50
N HIS A 324 18.84 11.27 -9.05
CA HIS A 324 20.31 11.24 -9.03
C HIS A 324 20.90 11.47 -7.64
N SER A 325 20.29 12.33 -6.81
CA SER A 325 20.79 12.57 -5.45
C SER A 325 20.57 11.35 -4.56
N TYR A 326 19.39 10.74 -4.60
CA TYR A 326 19.07 9.54 -3.83
C TYR A 326 19.90 8.32 -4.26
N ARG A 327 20.16 8.16 -5.57
CA ARG A 327 21.06 7.11 -6.06
C ARG A 327 22.48 7.27 -5.49
N ARG A 328 23.00 8.51 -5.46
CA ARG A 328 24.31 8.80 -4.83
C ARG A 328 24.29 8.49 -3.33
N MET A 329 23.20 8.79 -2.63
CA MET A 329 23.06 8.44 -1.21
C MET A 329 23.09 6.93 -0.98
N ALA A 330 22.34 6.16 -1.79
CA ALA A 330 22.29 4.71 -1.67
C ALA A 330 23.67 4.08 -1.90
N ILE A 331 24.36 4.50 -2.96
CA ILE A 331 25.75 4.08 -3.24
C ILE A 331 26.65 4.38 -2.03
N ARG A 332 26.53 5.55 -1.40
CA ARG A 332 27.33 5.91 -0.22
C ARG A 332 27.06 5.00 0.98
N VAL A 333 25.82 4.59 1.22
CA VAL A 333 25.51 3.63 2.29
C VAL A 333 26.21 2.30 2.01
N VAL A 334 26.08 1.80 0.78
CA VAL A 334 26.65 0.52 0.37
C VAL A 334 28.19 0.55 0.46
N THR A 335 28.84 1.57 -0.09
CA THR A 335 30.31 1.68 -0.10
C THR A 335 30.88 1.96 1.29
N ALA A 336 30.21 2.76 2.13
CA ALA A 336 30.65 3.02 3.49
C ALA A 336 30.63 1.77 4.37
N CYS A 337 29.86 0.73 4.03
CA CYS A 337 29.79 -0.51 4.80
C CYS A 337 30.82 -1.59 4.39
N GLY A 338 31.56 -1.39 3.29
CA GLY A 338 32.32 -2.44 2.61
C GLY A 338 33.53 -3.06 3.33
N ASN A 339 34.06 -2.44 4.40
CA ASN A 339 35.34 -2.85 5.00
C ASN A 339 35.30 -3.32 6.46
N ALA A 340 34.22 -3.09 7.22
CA ALA A 340 34.24 -3.29 8.68
C ALA A 340 33.33 -4.41 9.21
N ASN A 341 32.32 -4.81 8.44
CA ASN A 341 31.33 -5.78 8.88
C ASN A 341 30.98 -6.75 7.74
N ILE A 342 31.64 -7.91 7.72
CA ILE A 342 31.50 -8.95 6.68
C ILE A 342 30.07 -9.49 6.63
N GLU A 343 29.40 -9.63 7.78
CA GLU A 343 28.02 -10.10 7.86
C GLU A 343 27.07 -9.11 7.20
N LEU A 344 27.21 -7.82 7.50
CA LEU A 344 26.42 -6.76 6.87
C LEU A 344 26.70 -6.66 5.37
N TYR A 345 27.96 -6.82 4.95
CA TYR A 345 28.34 -6.76 3.55
C TYR A 345 27.64 -7.84 2.70
N ARG A 346 27.46 -9.06 3.23
CA ARG A 346 26.72 -10.12 2.55
C ARG A 346 25.29 -9.72 2.19
N PHE A 347 24.63 -8.96 3.06
CA PHE A 347 23.28 -8.46 2.80
C PHE A 347 23.25 -7.29 1.82
N LEU A 348 24.37 -6.59 1.61
CA LEU A 348 24.44 -5.45 0.71
C LEU A 348 24.71 -5.82 -0.75
N LEU A 349 25.21 -7.04 -1.02
CA LEU A 349 25.54 -7.50 -2.38
C LEU A 349 24.38 -7.38 -3.40
N PRO A 350 23.11 -7.69 -3.07
CA PRO A 350 22.01 -7.52 -4.01
C PRO A 350 21.67 -6.07 -4.34
N HIS A 351 22.18 -5.12 -3.55
CA HIS A 351 21.91 -3.68 -3.69
C HIS A 351 23.06 -2.90 -4.37
N MET A 352 24.17 -3.58 -4.71
CA MET A 352 25.28 -3.06 -5.53
C MET A 352 24.91 -3.13 -7.01
#